data_AF-A0A8R7P322-F1
#
_entry.id   AF-A0A8R7P322-F1
#
_cell.length_a   1.000
_cell.length_b   1.000
_cell.length_c   1.000
_cell.angle_alpha   90.00
_cell.angle_beta   90.00
_cell.angle_gamma   90.00
#
_symmetry.space_group_name_H-M   'P 1'
#
loop_
_entity.id
_entity.type
_entity.pdbx_description
1 polymer ?
#
loop_
_entity_poly.entity_id
_entity_poly.type
_entity_poly.pdbx_seq_one_letter_code
_entity_poly.pdbx_strand_id
1 'polypeptide(L)'
;MKRLQEDDSEKLFFKTVFESGKCPTDLLNVSKDILARCNGLPLAIVSIGRMLARRQNQTSEEWKTVCNRLGSELEINPTLEGMRRILALSYNDLPYHPKACFLYLCAFPEGSEIRRGSLIRRWAAEGLIVGMYDRSLEEIAQIYLDEFVSRNIVSPEQIGWSGRIKSCKVHDIMLEVIITKSMKENFISFLGCSKYNTTAGHDKVRRLSIHPGGAKEKRTFSSKNIVHTRSLTILHCTEKPVPIKFADLTLLRVLDLEGCLWLNHQDLKDICKLSLLRYLSLRNTAISQLPNAVGKLKELVTLDVRETSVIEFPKGITRLQNLNHLLIGRYAYFTRTRSVKIFGWNDGAKVPPGLGNMGALQRISHLDISTEKSFRAMGELGKLCQLTRLCVINRKEAKFWDPFVESLNKLSNSLRYLSVVDRSENEAELEFLVDLENAPVFLQSLNLGGGGGGGGGGGGGGG
;
A
#
# COMPACT_ATOMS: atom_id res chain seq x y z
N MET A 1 10.09 -20.66 -17.34
CA MET A 1 8.99 -21.61 -17.02
C MET A 1 9.02 -22.72 -18.06
N LYS A 2 8.81 -23.98 -17.66
CA LYS A 2 8.66 -25.11 -18.61
C LYS A 2 7.25 -25.07 -19.21
N ARG A 3 7.12 -25.47 -20.48
CA ARG A 3 5.82 -25.67 -21.11
C ARG A 3 5.20 -26.96 -20.61
N LEU A 4 3.88 -26.96 -20.50
CA LEU A 4 3.07 -28.11 -20.19
C LEU A 4 2.82 -28.92 -21.45
N GLN A 5 2.66 -30.22 -21.28
CA GLN A 5 2.12 -31.09 -22.33
C GLN A 5 0.64 -30.76 -22.54
N GLU A 6 0.07 -31.24 -23.65
CA GLU A 6 -1.31 -30.95 -24.04
C GLU A 6 -2.32 -31.37 -22.95
N ASP A 7 -2.21 -32.61 -22.45
CA ASP A 7 -3.06 -33.13 -21.38
C ASP A 7 -3.00 -32.30 -20.09
N ASP A 8 -1.81 -31.84 -19.70
CA ASP A 8 -1.62 -31.03 -18.51
C ASP A 8 -2.13 -29.60 -18.71
N SER A 9 -2.02 -29.09 -19.94
CA SER A 9 -2.57 -27.78 -20.34
C SER A 9 -4.09 -27.80 -20.29
N GLU A 10 -4.72 -28.84 -20.84
CA GLU A 10 -6.17 -29.05 -20.79
C GLU A 10 -6.66 -29.16 -19.34
N LYS A 11 -6.04 -30.03 -18.53
CA LYS A 11 -6.38 -30.17 -17.11
C LYS A 11 -6.27 -28.85 -16.37
N LEU A 12 -5.19 -28.11 -16.59
CA LEU A 12 -4.98 -26.81 -15.95
C LEU A 12 -6.04 -25.80 -16.38
N PHE A 13 -6.34 -25.71 -17.68
CA PHE A 13 -7.33 -24.78 -18.21
C PHE A 13 -8.74 -25.09 -17.72
N PHE A 14 -9.19 -26.35 -17.82
CA PHE A 14 -10.53 -26.73 -17.39
C PHE A 14 -10.74 -26.56 -15.90
N LYS A 15 -9.74 -26.90 -15.07
CA LYS A 15 -9.78 -26.63 -13.63
C LYS A 15 -9.78 -25.13 -13.31
N THR A 16 -9.21 -24.32 -14.19
CA THR A 16 -9.15 -22.86 -14.02
C THR A 16 -10.47 -22.20 -14.40
N VAL A 17 -11.13 -22.68 -15.45
CA VAL A 17 -12.36 -22.08 -15.99
C VAL A 17 -13.62 -22.63 -15.32
N PHE A 18 -13.68 -23.95 -15.15
CA PHE A 18 -14.88 -24.66 -14.70
C PHE A 18 -14.68 -25.17 -13.28
N GLU A 19 -15.60 -24.85 -12.37
CA GLU A 19 -15.53 -25.32 -10.98
C GLU A 19 -15.54 -26.86 -10.88
N SER A 20 -16.27 -27.53 -11.78
CA SER A 20 -16.31 -28.99 -11.90
C SER A 20 -15.04 -29.61 -12.49
N GLY A 21 -14.16 -28.78 -13.06
CA GLY A 21 -12.99 -29.20 -13.84
C GLY A 21 -13.33 -29.86 -15.18
N LYS A 22 -14.61 -29.90 -15.59
CA LYS A 22 -15.06 -30.53 -16.84
C LYS A 22 -15.59 -29.47 -17.81
N CYS A 23 -15.11 -29.53 -19.05
CA CYS A 23 -15.56 -28.65 -20.12
C CYS A 23 -16.92 -29.11 -20.68
N PRO A 24 -17.91 -28.20 -20.83
CA PRO A 24 -19.10 -28.45 -21.63
C PRO A 24 -18.76 -28.82 -23.08
N THR A 25 -19.57 -29.68 -23.70
CA THR A 25 -19.30 -30.23 -25.04
C THR A 25 -19.33 -29.16 -26.13
N ASP A 26 -20.19 -28.16 -25.99
CA ASP A 26 -20.33 -26.99 -26.87
C ASP A 26 -19.13 -26.04 -26.83
N LEU A 27 -18.34 -26.08 -25.75
CA LEU A 27 -17.14 -25.26 -25.57
C LEU A 27 -15.84 -26.03 -25.85
N LEU A 28 -15.90 -27.35 -26.08
CA LEU A 28 -14.71 -28.19 -26.20
C LEU A 28 -13.80 -27.76 -27.37
N ASN A 29 -14.39 -27.55 -28.56
CA ASN A 29 -13.63 -27.18 -29.75
C ASN A 29 -12.92 -25.83 -29.60
N VAL A 30 -13.67 -24.81 -29.16
CA VAL A 30 -13.09 -23.47 -28.95
C VAL A 30 -12.07 -23.45 -27.80
N SER A 31 -12.24 -24.32 -26.80
CA SER A 31 -11.25 -24.47 -25.73
C SER A 31 -9.91 -25.02 -26.25
N LYS A 32 -9.96 -26.01 -27.15
CA LYS A 32 -8.76 -26.56 -27.80
C LYS A 32 -8.05 -25.50 -28.63
N ASP A 33 -8.80 -24.70 -29.39
CA ASP A 33 -8.23 -23.58 -30.16
C ASP A 33 -7.54 -22.55 -29.23
N ILE A 34 -8.14 -22.23 -28.09
CA ILE A 34 -7.56 -21.30 -27.11
C ILE A 34 -6.28 -21.88 -26.48
N LEU A 35 -6.28 -23.17 -26.16
CA LEU A 35 -5.13 -23.87 -25.59
C LEU A 35 -3.96 -23.94 -26.56
N ALA A 36 -4.22 -24.21 -27.84
CA ALA A 36 -3.23 -24.14 -28.90
C ALA A 36 -2.56 -22.76 -28.92
N ARG A 37 -3.34 -21.68 -28.87
CA ARG A 37 -2.84 -20.29 -28.80
C ARG A 37 -2.03 -19.99 -27.55
N CYS A 38 -2.28 -20.67 -26.44
CA CYS A 38 -1.48 -20.53 -25.22
C CYS A 38 -0.14 -21.29 -25.29
N ASN A 39 0.04 -22.20 -26.26
CA ASN A 39 1.25 -22.98 -26.53
C ASN A 39 1.90 -23.58 -25.27
N GLY A 40 1.07 -24.20 -24.41
CA GLY A 40 1.51 -24.88 -23.19
C GLY A 40 2.11 -23.97 -22.10
N LEU A 41 1.99 -22.65 -22.21
CA LEU A 41 2.52 -21.72 -21.20
C LEU A 41 1.55 -21.61 -20.00
N PRO A 42 1.92 -22.05 -18.79
CA PRO A 42 1.01 -22.04 -17.64
C PRO A 42 0.42 -20.67 -17.35
N LEU A 43 1.22 -19.60 -17.46
CA LEU A 43 0.77 -18.25 -17.14
C LEU A 43 -0.27 -17.75 -18.16
N ALA A 44 -0.09 -18.05 -19.45
CA ALA A 44 -1.05 -17.70 -20.49
C ALA A 44 -2.36 -18.48 -20.28
N ILE A 45 -2.25 -19.79 -20.07
CA ILE A 45 -3.39 -20.69 -19.81
C ILE A 45 -4.21 -20.19 -18.61
N VAL A 46 -3.56 -19.93 -17.48
CA VAL A 46 -4.28 -19.49 -16.28
C VAL A 46 -4.83 -18.09 -16.44
N SER A 47 -4.10 -17.15 -17.05
CA SER A 47 -4.60 -15.77 -17.21
C SER A 47 -5.83 -15.72 -18.12
N ILE A 48 -5.81 -16.44 -19.25
CA ILE A 48 -6.96 -16.53 -20.17
C ILE A 48 -8.09 -17.34 -19.55
N GLY A 49 -7.79 -18.46 -18.91
CA GLY A 49 -8.81 -19.27 -18.24
C GLY A 49 -9.55 -18.48 -17.15
N ARG A 50 -8.82 -17.73 -16.32
CA ARG A 50 -9.41 -16.88 -15.27
C ARG A 50 -10.20 -15.70 -15.84
N MET A 51 -9.75 -15.14 -16.95
CA MET A 51 -10.49 -14.11 -17.69
C MET A 51 -11.82 -14.67 -18.20
N LEU A 52 -11.82 -15.86 -18.81
CA LEU A 52 -13.03 -16.51 -19.32
C LEU A 52 -13.99 -16.89 -18.19
N ALA A 53 -13.49 -17.46 -17.09
CA ALA A 53 -14.30 -17.86 -15.94
C ALA A 53 -15.17 -16.73 -15.34
N ARG A 54 -14.76 -15.47 -15.54
CA ARG A 54 -15.42 -14.29 -14.97
C ARG A 54 -16.40 -13.61 -15.93
N ARG A 55 -16.49 -14.08 -17.17
CA ARG A 55 -17.49 -13.58 -18.11
C ARG A 55 -18.87 -14.07 -17.70
N GLN A 56 -19.84 -13.16 -17.74
CA GLN A 56 -21.25 -13.49 -17.46
C GLN A 56 -21.83 -14.43 -18.52
N ASN A 57 -21.38 -14.27 -19.77
CA ASN A 57 -21.81 -15.09 -20.89
C ASN A 57 -20.73 -16.13 -21.23
N GLN A 58 -21.08 -17.40 -21.10
CA GLN A 58 -20.21 -18.54 -21.39
C GLN A 58 -20.62 -19.22 -22.71
N THR A 59 -20.91 -18.42 -23.74
CA THR A 59 -21.33 -18.96 -25.04
C THR A 59 -20.13 -19.27 -25.94
N SER A 60 -20.29 -20.24 -26.84
CA SER A 60 -19.27 -20.62 -27.82
C SER A 60 -18.85 -19.44 -28.70
N GLU A 61 -19.77 -18.55 -29.07
CA GLU A 61 -19.54 -17.36 -29.89
C GLU A 61 -18.65 -16.33 -29.19
N GLU A 62 -18.87 -16.09 -27.90
CA GLU A 62 -18.04 -15.16 -27.13
C GLU A 62 -16.62 -15.71 -26.95
N TRP A 63 -16.51 -17.02 -26.67
CA TRP A 63 -15.21 -17.68 -26.57
C TRP A 63 -14.47 -17.66 -27.89
N LYS A 64 -15.15 -17.83 -29.04
CA LYS A 64 -14.56 -17.67 -30.37
C LYS A 64 -14.06 -16.25 -30.59
N THR A 65 -14.77 -15.25 -30.08
CA THR A 65 -14.33 -13.85 -30.15
C THR A 65 -13.03 -13.63 -29.36
N VAL A 66 -12.92 -14.21 -28.17
CA VAL A 66 -11.67 -14.19 -27.37
C VAL A 66 -10.55 -14.94 -28.09
N CYS A 67 -10.85 -16.12 -28.62
CA CYS A 67 -9.94 -16.94 -29.42
C CYS A 67 -9.37 -16.11 -30.57
N ASN A 68 -10.22 -15.45 -31.36
CA ASN A 68 -9.79 -14.61 -32.47
C ASN A 68 -8.89 -13.44 -32.04
N ARG A 69 -9.14 -12.82 -30.88
CA ARG A 69 -8.31 -11.73 -30.33
C ARG A 69 -6.93 -12.18 -29.85
N LEU A 70 -6.78 -13.45 -29.45
CA LEU A 70 -5.48 -14.01 -29.06
C LEU A 70 -4.49 -14.02 -30.25
N GLY A 71 -4.99 -14.12 -31.48
CA GLY A 71 -4.15 -14.36 -32.66
C GLY A 71 -3.48 -15.73 -32.62
N SER A 72 -2.71 -16.08 -33.64
CA SER A 72 -1.97 -17.36 -33.75
C SER A 72 -0.47 -17.20 -33.51
N GLU A 73 -0.01 -16.02 -33.07
CA GLU A 73 1.42 -15.70 -32.99
C GLU A 73 2.19 -16.62 -32.06
N LEU A 74 1.63 -17.00 -30.90
CA LEU A 74 2.28 -17.96 -30.02
C LEU A 74 2.24 -19.40 -30.54
N GLU A 75 1.29 -19.74 -31.42
CA GLU A 75 1.22 -21.05 -32.09
C GLU A 75 2.34 -21.19 -33.12
N ILE A 76 2.57 -20.10 -33.87
CA ILE A 76 3.51 -20.08 -35.00
C ILE A 76 4.93 -19.78 -34.54
N ASN A 77 5.13 -18.81 -33.64
CA ASN A 77 6.43 -18.44 -33.11
C ASN A 77 6.33 -17.97 -31.65
N PRO A 78 6.66 -18.83 -30.67
CA PRO A 78 6.54 -18.51 -29.26
C PRO A 78 7.61 -17.51 -28.81
N THR A 79 7.33 -16.23 -29.06
CA THR A 79 8.16 -15.08 -28.72
C THR A 79 7.66 -14.39 -27.45
N LEU A 80 8.54 -13.62 -26.81
CA LEU A 80 8.17 -12.73 -25.71
C LEU A 80 7.08 -11.72 -26.11
N GLU A 81 7.06 -11.28 -27.38
CA GLU A 81 6.02 -10.37 -27.89
C GLU A 81 4.65 -11.04 -27.98
N GLY A 82 4.59 -12.28 -28.48
CA GLY A 82 3.35 -13.06 -28.47
C GLY A 82 2.81 -13.25 -27.06
N MET A 83 3.68 -13.53 -26.08
CA MET A 83 3.30 -13.67 -24.67
C MET A 83 2.73 -12.36 -24.11
N ARG A 84 3.37 -11.21 -24.41
CA ARG A 84 2.87 -9.89 -24.02
C ARG A 84 1.49 -9.59 -24.60
N ARG A 85 1.23 -9.94 -25.86
CA ARG A 85 -0.07 -9.71 -26.49
C ARG A 85 -1.19 -10.51 -25.83
N ILE A 86 -0.95 -11.79 -25.53
CA ILE A 86 -1.92 -12.63 -24.82
C ILE A 86 -2.20 -12.06 -23.43
N LEU A 87 -1.17 -11.75 -22.65
CA LEU A 87 -1.34 -11.20 -21.31
C LEU A 87 -1.96 -9.80 -21.30
N ALA A 88 -1.80 -9.02 -22.38
CA ALA A 88 -2.47 -7.73 -22.53
C ALA A 88 -4.00 -7.85 -22.66
N LEU A 89 -4.54 -9.02 -23.02
CA LEU A 89 -5.98 -9.26 -23.01
C LEU A 89 -6.55 -9.21 -21.59
N SER A 90 -5.79 -9.69 -20.62
CA SER A 90 -6.17 -9.64 -19.20
C SER A 90 -6.37 -8.20 -18.73
N TYR A 91 -5.62 -7.23 -19.27
CA TYR A 91 -5.87 -5.80 -19.06
C TYR A 91 -7.08 -5.27 -19.83
N ASN A 92 -7.20 -5.63 -21.12
CA ASN A 92 -8.28 -5.11 -21.96
C ASN A 92 -9.66 -5.51 -21.43
N ASP A 93 -9.77 -6.70 -20.83
CA ASP A 93 -10.97 -7.27 -20.23
C ASP A 93 -11.29 -6.76 -18.82
N LEU A 94 -10.37 -6.05 -18.14
CA LEU A 94 -10.69 -5.45 -16.85
C LEU A 94 -11.85 -4.44 -16.98
N PRO A 95 -12.71 -4.31 -15.95
CA PRO A 95 -13.66 -3.19 -15.88
C PRO A 95 -12.94 -1.83 -15.89
N TYR A 96 -13.65 -0.76 -16.25
CA TYR A 96 -13.07 0.56 -16.43
C TYR A 96 -12.28 1.07 -15.21
N HIS A 97 -12.84 0.96 -14.00
CA HIS A 97 -12.22 1.51 -12.78
C HIS A 97 -10.92 0.78 -12.35
N PRO A 98 -10.85 -0.58 -12.32
CA PRO A 98 -9.61 -1.30 -12.06
C PRO A 98 -8.47 -1.02 -13.04
N LYS A 99 -8.73 -0.62 -14.30
CA LYS A 99 -7.66 -0.39 -15.30
C LYS A 99 -6.64 0.65 -14.84
N ALA A 100 -7.09 1.76 -14.30
CA ALA A 100 -6.18 2.79 -13.80
C ALA A 100 -5.36 2.30 -12.58
N CYS A 101 -5.98 1.49 -11.70
CA CYS A 101 -5.30 0.87 -10.56
C CYS A 101 -4.28 -0.18 -11.02
N PHE A 102 -4.57 -0.93 -12.09
CA PHE A 102 -3.65 -1.86 -12.74
C PHE A 102 -2.45 -1.13 -13.32
N LEU A 103 -2.68 -0.06 -14.10
CA LEU A 103 -1.59 0.76 -14.64
C LEU A 103 -0.75 1.38 -13.53
N TYR A 104 -1.34 1.71 -12.38
CA TYR A 104 -0.61 2.26 -11.24
C TYR A 104 0.47 1.34 -10.66
N LEU A 105 0.33 0.03 -10.83
CA LEU A 105 1.26 -0.95 -10.27
C LEU A 105 2.69 -0.79 -10.81
N CYS A 106 2.86 -0.25 -12.02
CA CYS A 106 4.20 0.02 -12.55
C CYS A 106 4.91 1.21 -11.87
N ALA A 107 4.25 1.99 -11.01
CA ALA A 107 4.92 3.02 -10.21
C ALA A 107 5.93 2.44 -9.20
N PHE A 108 5.90 1.13 -8.96
CA PHE A 108 6.80 0.44 -8.03
C PHE A 108 7.92 -0.26 -8.81
N PRO A 109 9.17 -0.29 -8.28
CA PRO A 109 10.28 -0.95 -8.95
C PRO A 109 10.00 -2.43 -9.20
N GLU A 110 10.60 -2.98 -10.26
CA GLU A 110 10.64 -4.42 -10.51
C GLU A 110 11.16 -5.15 -9.27
N GLY A 111 10.52 -6.27 -8.92
CA GLY A 111 10.93 -7.05 -7.76
C GLY A 111 10.42 -6.56 -6.41
N SER A 112 9.89 -5.34 -6.30
CA SER A 112 9.54 -4.72 -5.02
C SER A 112 8.25 -5.26 -4.40
N GLU A 113 8.25 -5.34 -3.06
CA GLU A 113 7.07 -5.68 -2.27
C GLU A 113 6.13 -4.47 -2.16
N ILE A 114 4.92 -4.60 -2.70
CA ILE A 114 3.89 -3.55 -2.64
C ILE A 114 3.00 -3.81 -1.43
N ARG A 115 3.10 -2.93 -0.43
CA ARG A 115 2.25 -3.00 0.76
C ARG A 115 0.85 -2.53 0.44
N ARG A 116 -0.14 -3.39 0.70
CA ARG A 116 -1.56 -3.10 0.45
C ARG A 116 -2.00 -1.75 0.99
N GLY A 117 -1.74 -1.48 2.28
CA GLY A 117 -2.20 -0.23 2.89
C GLY A 117 -1.63 1.02 2.22
N SER A 118 -0.36 0.96 1.76
CA SER A 118 0.26 2.08 1.03
C SER A 118 -0.43 2.28 -0.32
N LEU A 119 -0.61 1.19 -1.08
CA LEU A 119 -1.24 1.20 -2.39
C LEU A 119 -2.66 1.79 -2.37
N ILE A 120 -3.50 1.35 -1.42
CA ILE A 120 -4.89 1.83 -1.27
C ILE A 120 -4.92 3.33 -1.01
N ARG A 121 -4.10 3.82 -0.07
CA ARG A 121 -4.06 5.23 0.28
C ARG A 121 -3.56 6.09 -0.88
N ARG A 122 -2.63 5.58 -1.69
CA ARG A 122 -2.16 6.25 -2.91
C ARG A 122 -3.26 6.30 -3.97
N TRP A 123 -3.96 5.20 -4.24
CA TRP A 123 -5.10 5.18 -5.16
C TRP A 123 -6.20 6.16 -4.73
N ALA A 124 -6.55 6.18 -3.44
CA ALA A 124 -7.55 7.09 -2.89
C ALA A 124 -7.12 8.57 -2.96
N ALA A 125 -5.86 8.87 -2.65
CA ALA A 125 -5.30 10.22 -2.72
C ALA A 125 -5.30 10.78 -4.15
N GLU A 126 -5.08 9.92 -5.15
CA GLU A 126 -5.20 10.30 -6.55
C GLU A 126 -6.64 10.36 -7.07
N GLY A 127 -7.59 9.73 -6.37
CA GLY A 127 -8.97 9.58 -6.81
C GLY A 127 -9.17 8.47 -7.84
N LEU A 128 -8.29 7.47 -7.88
CA LEU A 128 -8.45 6.27 -8.71
C LEU A 128 -9.52 5.31 -8.16
N ILE A 129 -9.73 5.37 -6.84
CA ILE A 129 -10.83 4.73 -6.14
C ILE A 129 -11.59 5.80 -5.36
N VAL A 130 -12.91 5.63 -5.30
CA VAL A 130 -13.83 6.51 -4.57
C VAL A 130 -14.76 5.61 -3.76
N GLY A 131 -14.96 5.94 -2.48
CA GLY A 131 -15.91 5.21 -1.64
C GLY A 131 -17.33 5.39 -2.17
N MET A 132 -18.12 4.34 -2.13
CA MET A 132 -19.56 4.38 -2.46
C MET A 132 -20.37 4.26 -1.17
N TYR A 133 -21.64 4.65 -1.20
CA TYR A 133 -22.51 4.65 0.00
C TYR A 133 -22.56 3.29 0.72
N ASP A 134 -22.34 2.19 -0.01
CA ASP A 134 -22.36 0.80 0.48
C ASP A 134 -20.97 0.21 0.79
N ARG A 135 -19.88 0.84 0.36
CA ARG A 135 -18.54 0.24 0.37
C ARG A 135 -17.42 1.22 0.67
N SER A 136 -16.58 0.82 1.63
CA SER A 136 -15.34 1.50 2.00
C SER A 136 -14.26 1.42 0.91
N LEU A 137 -13.28 2.33 0.97
CA LEU A 137 -12.11 2.31 0.08
C LEU A 137 -11.32 1.01 0.19
N GLU A 138 -11.22 0.47 1.41
CA GLU A 138 -10.55 -0.80 1.70
C GLU A 138 -11.22 -2.01 1.06
N GLU A 139 -12.55 -2.01 1.00
CA GLU A 139 -13.36 -3.05 0.36
C GLU A 139 -13.27 -2.96 -1.16
N ILE A 140 -13.37 -1.76 -1.74
CA ILE A 140 -13.19 -1.57 -3.18
C ILE A 140 -11.80 -2.03 -3.61
N ALA A 141 -10.77 -1.64 -2.88
CA ALA A 141 -9.42 -2.07 -3.18
C ALA A 141 -9.17 -3.56 -2.91
N GLN A 142 -9.90 -4.18 -1.97
CA GLN A 142 -9.90 -5.64 -1.81
C GLN A 142 -10.36 -6.31 -3.10
N ILE A 143 -11.51 -5.89 -3.62
CA ILE A 143 -12.10 -6.44 -4.86
C ILE A 143 -11.10 -6.31 -6.02
N TYR A 144 -10.42 -5.17 -6.14
CA TYR A 144 -9.45 -4.96 -7.22
C TYR A 144 -8.18 -5.80 -7.05
N LEU A 145 -7.67 -5.93 -5.83
CA LEU A 145 -6.51 -6.78 -5.57
C LEU A 145 -6.83 -8.27 -5.78
N ASP A 146 -8.02 -8.72 -5.38
CA ASP A 146 -8.47 -10.08 -5.62
C ASP A 146 -8.65 -10.35 -7.12
N GLU A 147 -9.14 -9.36 -7.88
CA GLU A 147 -9.14 -9.40 -9.35
C GLU A 147 -7.72 -9.63 -9.89
N PHE A 148 -6.75 -8.85 -9.42
CA PHE A 148 -5.38 -8.93 -9.90
C PHE A 148 -4.69 -10.24 -9.53
N VAL A 149 -4.93 -10.76 -8.33
CA VAL A 149 -4.43 -12.09 -7.93
C VAL A 149 -5.09 -13.18 -8.77
N SER A 150 -6.41 -13.12 -8.94
CA SER A 150 -7.14 -14.14 -9.71
C SER A 150 -6.66 -14.23 -11.15
N ARG A 151 -6.20 -13.13 -11.77
CA ARG A 151 -5.68 -13.08 -13.14
C ARG A 151 -4.17 -13.32 -13.25
N ASN A 152 -3.51 -13.69 -12.15
CA ASN A 152 -2.04 -13.81 -12.04
C ASN A 152 -1.28 -12.54 -12.47
N ILE A 153 -1.85 -11.36 -12.16
CA ILE A 153 -1.20 -10.07 -12.38
C ILE A 153 -0.21 -9.81 -11.24
N VAL A 154 -0.63 -10.10 -10.01
CA VAL A 154 0.17 -9.97 -8.80
C VAL A 154 0.18 -11.26 -7.99
N SER A 155 1.30 -11.58 -7.37
CA SER A 155 1.43 -12.65 -6.39
C SER A 155 1.28 -12.09 -4.97
N PRO A 156 0.47 -12.71 -4.09
CA PRO A 156 0.49 -12.40 -2.66
C PRO A 156 1.86 -12.76 -2.06
N GLU A 157 2.49 -11.83 -1.34
CA GLU A 157 3.76 -12.07 -0.63
C GLU A 157 3.50 -12.34 0.85
N GLN A 158 2.58 -11.59 1.45
CA GLN A 158 2.16 -11.79 2.84
C GLN A 158 0.64 -11.83 2.92
N ILE A 159 0.13 -12.86 3.61
CA ILE A 159 -1.29 -13.01 3.93
C ILE A 159 -1.44 -12.93 5.44
N GLY A 160 -2.31 -12.04 5.91
CA GLY A 160 -2.58 -11.93 7.34
C GLY A 160 -3.46 -13.09 7.84
N TRP A 161 -3.54 -13.26 9.16
CA TRP A 161 -4.36 -14.32 9.77
C TRP A 161 -5.84 -14.27 9.37
N SER A 162 -6.35 -13.09 9.00
CA SER A 162 -7.72 -12.92 8.48
C SER A 162 -7.89 -13.37 7.02
N GLY A 163 -6.90 -14.05 6.42
CA GLY A 163 -6.88 -14.41 4.99
C GLY A 163 -6.67 -13.23 4.02
N ARG A 164 -6.55 -11.99 4.53
CA ARG A 164 -6.40 -10.79 3.68
C ARG A 164 -4.95 -10.56 3.29
N ILE A 165 -4.72 -10.28 2.02
CA ILE A 165 -3.42 -9.89 1.46
C ILE A 165 -2.89 -8.65 2.20
N LYS A 166 -1.68 -8.73 2.75
CA LYS A 166 -0.98 -7.61 3.41
C LYS A 166 0.00 -6.93 2.45
N SER A 167 0.59 -7.70 1.55
CA SER A 167 1.45 -7.22 0.48
C SER A 167 1.44 -8.18 -0.70
N CYS A 168 1.76 -7.63 -1.87
CA CYS A 168 1.86 -8.39 -3.12
C CYS A 168 3.06 -7.91 -3.93
N LYS A 169 3.40 -8.68 -4.97
CA LYS A 169 4.44 -8.36 -5.95
C LYS A 169 3.85 -8.53 -7.35
N VAL A 170 4.23 -7.66 -8.28
CA VAL A 170 3.82 -7.80 -9.68
C VAL A 170 4.69 -8.86 -10.34
N HIS A 171 4.10 -9.77 -11.11
CA HIS A 171 4.89 -10.72 -11.90
C HIS A 171 5.69 -9.99 -12.99
N ASP A 172 6.96 -10.34 -13.19
CA ASP A 172 7.88 -9.58 -14.05
C ASP A 172 7.36 -9.38 -15.49
N ILE A 173 6.83 -10.43 -16.12
CA ILE A 173 6.24 -10.33 -17.47
C ILE A 173 4.96 -9.46 -17.49
N MET A 174 4.18 -9.48 -16.41
CA MET A 174 2.99 -8.62 -16.29
C MET A 174 3.42 -7.16 -16.09
N LEU A 175 4.53 -6.92 -15.39
CA LEU A 175 5.10 -5.59 -15.26
C LEU A 175 5.49 -5.03 -16.63
N GLU A 176 6.08 -5.82 -17.54
CA GLU A 176 6.35 -5.38 -18.92
C GLU A 176 5.07 -4.98 -19.67
N VAL A 177 4.00 -5.76 -19.53
CA VAL A 177 2.69 -5.46 -20.13
C VAL A 177 2.11 -4.17 -19.55
N ILE A 178 2.14 -4.00 -18.23
CA ILE A 178 1.65 -2.80 -17.54
C ILE A 178 2.44 -1.57 -18.01
N ILE A 179 3.77 -1.64 -18.07
CA ILE A 179 4.63 -0.55 -18.52
C ILE A 179 4.30 -0.19 -19.96
N THR A 180 4.21 -1.18 -20.86
CA THR A 180 3.90 -0.95 -22.28
C THR A 180 2.55 -0.25 -22.46
N LYS A 181 1.52 -0.66 -21.69
CA LYS A 181 0.19 -0.03 -21.73
C LYS A 181 0.20 1.37 -21.13
N SER A 182 0.83 1.53 -19.97
CA SER A 182 1.01 2.82 -19.29
C SER A 182 1.67 3.84 -20.21
N MET A 183 2.67 3.40 -20.98
CA MET A 183 3.37 4.25 -21.95
C MET A 183 2.49 4.68 -23.12
N LYS A 184 1.74 3.75 -23.72
CA LYS A 184 0.80 4.08 -24.80
C LYS A 184 -0.29 5.06 -24.35
N GLU A 185 -0.69 5.00 -23.09
CA GLU A 185 -1.73 5.86 -22.51
C GLU A 185 -1.19 7.13 -21.82
N ASN A 186 0.13 7.35 -21.82
CA ASN A 186 0.80 8.42 -21.06
C ASN A 186 0.33 8.47 -19.58
N PHE A 187 0.24 7.31 -18.95
CA PHE A 187 -0.31 7.17 -17.61
C PHE A 187 0.72 7.48 -16.50
N ILE A 188 1.91 6.86 -16.57
CA ILE A 188 3.08 7.11 -15.70
C ILE A 188 4.33 7.30 -16.57
N SER A 189 5.13 8.30 -16.24
CA SER A 189 6.47 8.51 -16.78
C SER A 189 7.55 8.03 -15.81
N PHE A 190 8.67 7.54 -16.33
CA PHE A 190 9.77 6.97 -15.55
C PHE A 190 11.06 7.75 -15.71
N LEU A 191 11.83 7.84 -14.62
CA LEU A 191 13.25 8.24 -14.65
C LEU A 191 14.12 7.16 -14.00
N GLY A 192 15.24 6.84 -14.64
CA GLY A 192 16.26 5.98 -14.06
C GLY A 192 16.04 4.48 -14.17
N CYS A 193 15.11 4.06 -15.05
CA CYS A 193 14.93 2.66 -15.39
C CYS A 193 15.68 2.37 -16.71
N SER A 194 16.83 1.70 -16.65
CA SER A 194 17.66 1.39 -17.83
C SER A 194 16.92 0.62 -18.93
N LYS A 195 15.83 -0.09 -18.60
CA LYS A 195 14.97 -0.82 -19.54
C LYS A 195 13.90 0.04 -20.20
N TYR A 196 13.42 1.09 -19.53
CA TYR A 196 12.21 1.85 -19.92
C TYR A 196 12.41 3.35 -19.67
N ASN A 197 13.26 3.98 -20.48
CA ASN A 197 13.43 5.44 -20.48
C ASN A 197 12.36 6.07 -21.38
N THR A 198 11.49 6.90 -20.78
CA THR A 198 10.17 7.20 -21.35
C THR A 198 9.86 8.69 -21.45
N THR A 199 10.85 9.53 -21.18
CA THR A 199 10.66 10.99 -21.12
C THR A 199 10.72 11.68 -22.49
N ALA A 200 10.91 10.94 -23.58
CA ALA A 200 10.87 11.46 -24.93
C ALA A 200 9.43 11.42 -25.49
N GLY A 201 8.71 12.55 -25.47
CA GLY A 201 7.54 12.74 -26.35
C GLY A 201 6.25 13.27 -25.73
N HIS A 202 6.17 13.47 -24.41
CA HIS A 202 4.96 14.01 -23.77
C HIS A 202 5.22 15.33 -23.04
N ASP A 203 4.50 16.39 -23.44
CA ASP A 203 4.62 17.73 -22.86
C ASP A 203 4.05 17.84 -21.43
N LYS A 204 3.27 16.84 -20.98
CA LYS A 204 2.58 16.85 -19.69
C LYS A 204 2.77 15.54 -18.93
N VAL A 205 3.56 15.58 -17.87
CA VAL A 205 3.74 14.46 -16.93
C VAL A 205 2.75 14.60 -15.78
N ARG A 206 1.83 13.64 -15.63
CA ARG A 206 0.85 13.61 -14.51
C ARG A 206 1.29 12.73 -13.35
N ARG A 207 2.06 11.68 -13.62
CA ARG A 207 2.61 10.76 -12.62
C ARG A 207 4.05 10.47 -12.98
N LEU A 208 4.93 10.62 -12.01
CA LEU A 208 6.36 10.43 -12.18
C LEU A 208 6.86 9.42 -11.15
N SER A 209 7.52 8.38 -11.64
CA SER A 209 8.25 7.42 -10.80
C SER A 209 9.74 7.50 -11.09
N ILE A 210 10.54 7.62 -10.04
CA ILE A 210 12.00 7.69 -10.11
C ILE A 210 12.57 6.50 -9.33
N HIS A 211 13.33 5.67 -10.05
CA HIS A 211 13.91 4.43 -9.50
C HIS A 211 15.43 4.58 -9.28
N PRO A 212 16.00 3.82 -8.32
CA PRO A 212 17.44 3.79 -8.09
C PRO A 212 18.19 3.40 -9.37
N GLY A 213 19.21 4.19 -9.75
CA GLY A 213 19.99 3.99 -10.98
C GLY A 213 19.95 5.18 -11.95
N GLY A 214 18.95 6.06 -11.85
CA GLY A 214 18.82 7.23 -12.72
C GLY A 214 19.84 8.35 -12.50
N ALA A 215 20.51 8.39 -11.34
CA ALA A 215 21.48 9.44 -11.02
C ALA A 215 22.77 9.36 -11.85
N LYS A 216 23.10 8.19 -12.44
CA LYS A 216 24.29 8.03 -13.29
C LYS A 216 24.12 8.62 -14.69
N GLU A 217 22.89 8.75 -15.18
CA GLU A 217 22.61 9.47 -16.41
C GLU A 217 22.33 10.95 -16.07
N LYS A 218 23.22 11.87 -16.49
CA LYS A 218 23.04 13.33 -16.40
C LYS A 218 21.89 13.81 -17.30
N ARG A 219 20.67 13.33 -17.09
CA ARG A 219 19.48 13.74 -17.83
C ARG A 219 18.59 14.54 -16.90
N THR A 220 18.64 15.85 -17.08
CA THR A 220 17.83 16.82 -16.34
C THR A 220 16.46 16.94 -17.00
N PHE A 221 15.39 16.86 -16.20
CA PHE A 221 14.10 17.34 -16.65
C PHE A 221 14.17 18.85 -16.86
N SER A 222 13.58 19.35 -17.94
CA SER A 222 13.13 20.74 -17.95
C SER A 222 12.03 20.87 -16.90
N SER A 223 12.18 21.81 -15.97
CA SER A 223 11.22 22.06 -14.88
C SER A 223 9.78 22.24 -15.40
N LYS A 224 9.62 22.70 -16.65
CA LYS A 224 8.34 22.89 -17.33
C LYS A 224 7.51 21.60 -17.48
N ASN A 225 8.12 20.43 -17.60
CA ASN A 225 7.39 19.18 -17.89
C ASN A 225 6.72 18.58 -16.65
N ILE A 226 7.25 18.87 -15.45
CA ILE A 226 6.83 18.25 -14.18
C ILE A 226 5.87 19.10 -13.35
N VAL A 227 5.60 20.36 -13.73
CA VAL A 227 4.66 21.23 -12.98
C VAL A 227 3.23 20.68 -12.91
N HIS A 228 2.86 19.82 -13.87
CA HIS A 228 1.55 19.16 -13.93
C HIS A 228 1.49 17.84 -13.13
N THR A 229 2.57 17.49 -12.43
CA THR A 229 2.67 16.23 -11.69
C THR A 229 1.71 16.23 -10.52
N ARG A 230 0.87 15.19 -10.46
CA ARG A 230 -0.08 14.93 -9.38
C ARG A 230 0.39 13.82 -8.46
N SER A 231 1.31 12.98 -8.94
CA SER A 231 1.91 11.91 -8.16
C SER A 231 3.38 11.78 -8.45
N LEU A 232 4.20 11.81 -7.40
CA LEU A 232 5.64 11.67 -7.45
C LEU A 232 6.06 10.56 -6.50
N THR A 233 6.73 9.55 -7.04
CA THR A 233 7.28 8.42 -6.29
C THR A 233 8.79 8.38 -6.50
N ILE A 234 9.56 8.49 -5.42
CA ILE A 234 11.01 8.35 -5.41
C ILE A 234 11.33 7.38 -4.28
N LEU A 235 11.83 6.19 -4.62
CA LEU A 235 12.00 5.13 -3.63
C LEU A 235 13.46 4.74 -3.50
N HIS A 236 13.92 4.55 -2.26
CA HIS A 236 15.21 3.96 -1.91
C HIS A 236 16.43 4.60 -2.60
N CYS A 237 16.40 5.91 -2.83
CA CYS A 237 17.51 6.66 -3.40
C CYS A 237 18.45 7.19 -2.31
N THR A 238 19.75 6.95 -2.45
CA THR A 238 20.79 7.45 -1.53
C THR A 238 21.15 8.90 -1.81
N GLU A 239 21.12 9.30 -3.08
CA GLU A 239 21.39 10.66 -3.55
C GLU A 239 20.13 11.26 -4.16
N LYS A 240 20.02 12.60 -4.13
CA LYS A 240 18.90 13.33 -4.72
C LYS A 240 18.98 13.19 -6.25
N PRO A 241 18.04 12.45 -6.89
CA PRO A 241 18.23 12.02 -8.28
C PRO A 241 18.10 13.17 -9.30
N VAL A 242 17.37 14.24 -8.95
CA VAL A 242 17.16 15.41 -9.80
C VAL A 242 16.99 16.63 -8.88
N PRO A 243 17.39 17.86 -9.27
CA PRO A 243 17.14 19.07 -8.51
C PRO A 243 15.65 19.47 -8.54
N ILE A 244 14.79 18.63 -7.95
CA ILE A 244 13.36 18.90 -7.78
C ILE A 244 13.22 19.96 -6.68
N LYS A 245 12.59 21.07 -7.05
CA LYS A 245 12.04 22.05 -6.11
C LYS A 245 10.60 21.66 -5.84
N PHE A 246 10.34 21.02 -4.70
CA PHE A 246 9.00 20.52 -4.37
C PHE A 246 7.95 21.63 -4.39
N ALA A 247 8.33 22.86 -4.01
CA ALA A 247 7.44 24.02 -4.02
C ALA A 247 6.81 24.32 -5.40
N ASP A 248 7.46 23.93 -6.51
CA ASP A 248 6.97 24.18 -7.87
C ASP A 248 5.90 23.17 -8.30
N LEU A 249 5.81 22.02 -7.61
CA LEU A 249 4.88 20.93 -7.90
C LEU A 249 3.50 21.18 -7.26
N THR A 250 2.92 22.35 -7.51
CA THR A 250 1.71 22.84 -6.81
C THR A 250 0.47 21.95 -6.98
N LEU A 251 0.42 21.11 -8.02
CA LEU A 251 -0.67 20.17 -8.30
C LEU A 251 -0.50 18.79 -7.63
N LEU A 252 0.56 18.59 -6.85
CA LEU A 252 0.92 17.30 -6.28
C LEU A 252 -0.09 16.86 -5.20
N ARG A 253 -0.63 15.66 -5.36
CA ARG A 253 -1.55 14.99 -4.42
C ARG A 253 -0.91 13.82 -3.70
N VAL A 254 0.01 13.12 -4.36
CA VAL A 254 0.74 11.98 -3.79
C VAL A 254 2.24 12.23 -3.87
N LEU A 255 2.89 12.17 -2.71
CA LEU A 255 4.34 12.20 -2.59
C LEU A 255 4.81 11.01 -1.76
N ASP A 256 5.53 10.10 -2.40
CA ASP A 256 6.12 8.93 -1.74
C ASP A 256 7.64 9.00 -1.87
N LEU A 257 8.31 9.20 -0.73
CA LEU A 257 9.75 9.34 -0.61
C LEU A 257 10.36 8.23 0.24
N GLU A 258 9.70 7.07 0.33
CA GLU A 258 10.15 5.96 1.17
C GLU A 258 11.61 5.58 0.86
N GLY A 259 12.46 5.52 1.90
CA GLY A 259 13.86 5.14 1.73
C GLY A 259 14.78 6.21 1.15
N CYS A 260 14.32 7.45 0.94
CA CYS A 260 15.16 8.54 0.45
C CYS A 260 16.02 9.14 1.58
N LEU A 261 17.30 8.77 1.63
CA LEU A 261 18.22 9.19 2.70
C LEU A 261 18.81 10.60 2.51
N TRP A 262 18.69 11.17 1.31
CA TRP A 262 19.17 12.51 0.97
C TRP A 262 18.25 13.65 1.44
N LEU A 263 17.05 13.34 1.95
CA LEU A 263 16.08 14.36 2.35
C LEU A 263 16.60 15.22 3.49
N ASN A 264 16.56 16.53 3.29
CA ASN A 264 16.97 17.50 4.29
C ASN A 264 15.78 18.37 4.76
N HIS A 265 16.04 19.23 5.75
CA HIS A 265 15.02 20.09 6.34
C HIS A 265 14.44 21.13 5.37
N GLN A 266 15.22 21.59 4.38
CA GLN A 266 14.74 22.53 3.38
C GLN A 266 13.73 21.88 2.42
N ASP A 267 13.99 20.63 2.00
CA ASP A 267 13.02 19.85 1.22
C ASP A 267 11.69 19.71 1.97
N LEU A 268 11.71 19.43 3.28
CA LEU A 268 10.50 19.34 4.10
C LEU A 268 9.73 20.67 4.17
N LYS A 269 10.43 21.81 4.28
CA LYS A 269 9.80 23.14 4.25
C LYS A 269 9.10 23.39 2.91
N ASP A 270 9.70 22.96 1.81
CA ASP A 270 9.13 23.12 0.48
C ASP A 270 7.92 22.20 0.26
N ILE A 271 8.00 20.95 0.73
CA ILE A 271 6.86 20.02 0.71
C ILE A 271 5.66 20.60 1.47
N CYS A 272 5.90 21.31 2.60
CA CYS A 272 4.84 21.96 3.37
C CYS A 272 4.12 23.13 2.65
N LYS A 273 4.57 23.51 1.45
CA LYS A 273 3.89 24.51 0.60
C LYS A 273 2.87 23.88 -0.36
N LEU A 274 2.83 22.55 -0.45
CA LEU A 274 1.95 21.81 -1.36
C LEU A 274 0.53 21.69 -0.82
N SER A 275 -0.30 22.70 -1.08
CA SER A 275 -1.67 22.79 -0.53
C SER A 275 -2.60 21.64 -0.94
N LEU A 276 -2.38 21.04 -2.11
CA LEU A 276 -3.20 19.94 -2.65
C LEU A 276 -2.72 18.54 -2.23
N LEU A 277 -1.68 18.46 -1.40
CA LEU A 277 -1.08 17.18 -1.01
C LEU A 277 -2.02 16.39 -0.10
N ARG A 278 -2.37 15.17 -0.52
CA ARG A 278 -3.29 14.26 0.20
C ARG A 278 -2.57 13.06 0.81
N TYR A 279 -1.44 12.64 0.24
CA TYR A 279 -0.62 11.54 0.74
C TYR A 279 0.84 11.96 0.79
N LEU A 280 1.44 11.84 1.99
CA LEU A 280 2.86 12.06 2.22
C LEU A 280 3.46 10.84 2.94
N SER A 281 4.38 10.15 2.27
CA SER A 281 5.19 9.09 2.86
C SER A 281 6.64 9.52 2.93
N LEU A 282 7.15 9.55 4.15
CA LEU A 282 8.54 9.78 4.52
C LEU A 282 9.11 8.54 5.22
N ARG A 283 8.50 7.37 5.00
CA ARG A 283 8.89 6.12 5.67
C ARG A 283 10.37 5.84 5.44
N ASN A 284 11.07 5.34 6.46
CA ASN A 284 12.45 4.84 6.31
C ASN A 284 13.39 5.91 5.73
N THR A 285 13.18 7.16 6.10
CA THR A 285 14.05 8.29 5.76
C THR A 285 14.82 8.73 7.01
N ALA A 286 15.90 9.48 6.82
CA ALA A 286 16.76 9.95 7.92
C ALA A 286 16.18 11.13 8.71
N ILE A 287 14.93 11.53 8.46
CA ILE A 287 14.32 12.68 9.11
C ILE A 287 14.11 12.42 10.61
N SER A 288 14.41 13.42 11.42
CA SER A 288 14.25 13.38 12.88
C SER A 288 13.18 14.33 13.40
N GLN A 289 12.79 15.34 12.61
CA GLN A 289 11.80 16.34 13.00
C GLN A 289 10.96 16.77 11.81
N LEU A 290 9.68 17.04 12.07
CA LEU A 290 8.78 17.67 11.11
C LEU A 290 8.69 19.18 11.38
N PRO A 291 8.71 20.04 10.36
CA PRO A 291 8.54 21.47 10.55
C PRO A 291 7.12 21.80 11.02
N ASN A 292 6.97 22.86 11.84
CA ASN A 292 5.65 23.35 12.26
C ASN A 292 4.73 23.75 11.09
N ALA A 293 5.33 24.00 9.92
CA ALA A 293 4.63 24.26 8.67
C ALA A 293 3.83 23.05 8.15
N VAL A 294 4.03 21.82 8.67
CA VAL A 294 3.24 20.64 8.27
C VAL A 294 1.74 20.89 8.40
N GLY A 295 1.31 21.68 9.39
CA GLY A 295 -0.09 22.08 9.59
C GLY A 295 -0.69 22.99 8.51
N LYS A 296 0.07 23.36 7.47
CA LYS A 296 -0.40 24.07 6.27
C LYS A 296 -0.99 23.12 5.23
N LEU A 297 -0.69 21.82 5.31
CA LEU A 297 -1.16 20.80 4.36
C LEU A 297 -2.61 20.40 4.65
N LYS A 298 -3.57 21.31 4.46
CA LYS A 298 -4.97 21.13 4.86
C LYS A 298 -5.68 19.95 4.20
N GLU A 299 -5.26 19.57 3.00
CA GLU A 299 -5.81 18.44 2.25
C GLU A 299 -5.17 17.09 2.63
N LEU A 300 -4.20 17.07 3.55
CA LEU A 300 -3.45 15.86 3.87
C LEU A 300 -4.34 14.82 4.57
N VAL A 301 -4.50 13.66 3.94
CA VAL A 301 -5.28 12.52 4.43
C VAL A 301 -4.38 11.47 5.08
N THR A 302 -3.17 11.28 4.54
CA THR A 302 -2.19 10.31 5.06
C THR A 302 -0.84 10.95 5.29
N LEU A 303 -0.33 10.79 6.51
CA LEU A 303 1.06 11.07 6.86
C LEU A 303 1.70 9.78 7.37
N ASP A 304 2.71 9.30 6.65
CA ASP A 304 3.47 8.10 7.01
C ASP A 304 4.93 8.45 7.29
N VAL A 305 5.29 8.45 8.58
CA VAL A 305 6.66 8.68 9.07
C VAL A 305 7.19 7.47 9.84
N ARG A 306 6.63 6.28 9.59
CA ARG A 306 7.13 5.03 10.18
C ARG A 306 8.59 4.79 9.78
N GLU A 307 9.36 4.11 10.62
CA GLU A 307 10.80 3.87 10.38
C GLU A 307 11.63 5.17 10.24
N THR A 308 11.19 6.28 10.84
CA THR A 308 11.99 7.52 10.93
C THR A 308 12.46 7.75 12.36
N SER A 309 13.22 8.82 12.61
CA SER A 309 13.59 9.25 13.98
C SER A 309 12.63 10.31 14.54
N VAL A 310 11.45 10.50 13.93
CA VAL A 310 10.45 11.48 14.39
C VAL A 310 9.74 10.96 15.62
N ILE A 311 10.12 11.51 16.77
CA ILE A 311 9.50 11.19 18.07
C ILE A 311 8.54 12.29 18.50
N GLU A 312 8.91 13.57 18.36
CA GLU A 312 8.05 14.69 18.77
C GLU A 312 7.35 15.33 17.57
N PHE A 313 6.02 15.41 17.62
CA PHE A 313 5.25 16.10 16.60
C PHE A 313 5.15 17.61 16.88
N PRO A 314 5.28 18.47 15.86
CA PRO A 314 5.13 19.90 16.05
C PRO A 314 3.66 20.25 16.33
N LYS A 315 3.43 21.31 17.11
CA LYS A 315 2.07 21.81 17.43
C LYS A 315 1.18 21.97 16.20
N GLY A 316 1.76 22.31 15.04
CA GLY A 316 1.03 22.47 13.80
C GLY A 316 0.31 21.23 13.28
N ILE A 317 0.70 20.01 13.69
CA ILE A 317 0.04 18.77 13.25
C ILE A 317 -1.46 18.76 13.59
N THR A 318 -1.85 19.39 14.70
CA THR A 318 -3.24 19.44 15.20
C THR A 318 -4.16 20.29 14.33
N ARG A 319 -3.60 21.02 13.35
CA ARG A 319 -4.36 21.80 12.38
C ARG A 319 -4.76 21.00 11.14
N LEU A 320 -4.41 19.71 11.06
CA LEU A 320 -4.72 18.82 9.96
C LEU A 320 -6.06 18.10 10.19
N GLN A 321 -7.15 18.79 9.91
CA GLN A 321 -8.51 18.31 10.20
C GLN A 321 -8.96 17.17 9.28
N ASN A 322 -8.38 17.06 8.07
CA ASN A 322 -8.69 16.01 7.08
C ASN A 322 -7.78 14.78 7.19
N LEU A 323 -6.90 14.71 8.20
CA LEU A 323 -5.95 13.60 8.33
C LEU A 323 -6.67 12.36 8.85
N ASN A 324 -6.74 11.30 8.05
CA ASN A 324 -7.33 10.02 8.44
C ASN A 324 -6.29 9.06 9.02
N HIS A 325 -5.05 9.13 8.53
CA HIS A 325 -4.00 8.16 8.84
C HIS A 325 -2.72 8.86 9.30
N LEU A 326 -2.46 8.80 10.61
CA LEU A 326 -1.19 9.17 11.20
C LEU A 326 -0.40 7.90 11.51
N LEU A 327 0.55 7.57 10.66
CA LEU A 327 1.31 6.33 10.73
C LEU A 327 2.73 6.64 11.18
N ILE A 328 3.06 6.19 12.39
CA ILE A 328 4.29 6.50 13.12
C ILE A 328 4.83 5.24 13.78
N GLY A 329 6.04 5.31 14.31
CA GLY A 329 6.70 4.21 15.00
C GLY A 329 7.62 3.37 14.11
N ARG A 330 8.43 2.54 14.75
CA ARG A 330 9.33 1.59 14.11
C ARG A 330 8.84 0.18 14.34
N TYR A 331 9.22 -0.76 13.48
CA TYR A 331 8.98 -2.17 13.68
C TYR A 331 10.30 -2.92 13.90
N ALA A 332 10.32 -3.77 14.92
CA ALA A 332 11.33 -4.81 15.06
C ALA A 332 10.84 -6.06 14.31
N TYR A 333 11.70 -6.63 13.47
CA TYR A 333 11.39 -7.78 12.63
C TYR A 333 12.12 -9.01 13.16
N PHE A 334 11.38 -10.08 13.45
CA PHE A 334 11.92 -11.28 14.12
C PHE A 334 12.13 -12.46 13.17
N THR A 335 11.65 -12.34 11.93
CA THR A 335 11.84 -13.35 10.91
C THR A 335 12.59 -12.80 9.72
N ARG A 336 13.38 -13.65 9.05
CA ARG A 336 14.07 -13.30 7.80
C ARG A 336 13.09 -12.85 6.71
N THR A 337 11.88 -13.39 6.71
CA THR A 337 10.78 -13.04 5.80
C THR A 337 10.03 -11.78 6.22
N ARG A 338 10.38 -11.16 7.37
CA ARG A 338 9.72 -9.98 7.94
C ARG A 338 8.20 -10.15 8.15
N SER A 339 7.73 -11.39 8.21
CA SER A 339 6.32 -11.76 8.42
C SER A 339 5.87 -11.48 9.84
N VAL A 340 6.77 -11.65 10.82
CA VAL A 340 6.51 -11.32 12.22
C VAL A 340 7.26 -10.03 12.52
N LYS A 341 6.47 -8.99 12.78
CA LYS A 341 6.98 -7.71 13.23
C LYS A 341 6.21 -7.28 14.45
N ILE A 342 6.94 -6.83 15.46
CA ILE A 342 6.36 -6.17 16.62
C ILE A 342 6.77 -4.71 16.56
N PHE A 343 6.05 -3.91 17.30
CA PHE A 343 6.36 -2.52 17.45
C PHE A 343 7.73 -2.37 18.13
N GLY A 344 8.61 -1.55 17.56
CA GLY A 344 9.92 -1.24 18.14
C GLY A 344 9.71 -0.59 19.50
N TRP A 345 10.41 -1.14 20.50
CA TRP A 345 10.08 -0.93 21.92
C TRP A 345 10.47 0.45 22.48
N ASN A 346 11.21 1.25 21.71
CA ASN A 346 11.86 2.47 22.23
C ASN A 346 11.31 3.79 21.68
N ASP A 347 10.45 3.78 20.66
CA ASP A 347 10.19 4.98 19.83
C ASP A 347 8.68 5.25 19.58
N GLY A 348 7.87 5.37 20.64
CA GLY A 348 6.50 5.90 20.53
C GLY A 348 6.51 7.40 20.27
N ALA A 349 5.58 7.91 19.46
CA ALA A 349 5.56 9.34 19.16
C ALA A 349 4.76 10.14 20.18
N LYS A 350 5.30 11.30 20.56
CA LYS A 350 4.70 12.28 21.44
C LYS A 350 3.89 13.26 20.61
N VAL A 351 2.59 13.33 20.87
CA VAL A 351 1.67 14.22 20.18
C VAL A 351 1.37 15.43 21.08
N PRO A 352 1.38 16.66 20.54
CA PRO A 352 1.08 17.85 21.32
C PRO A 352 -0.41 17.96 21.66
N PRO A 353 -0.78 18.77 22.67
CA PRO A 353 -2.18 19.14 22.92
C PRO A 353 -2.85 19.74 21.66
N GLY A 354 -4.15 19.51 21.51
CA GLY A 354 -4.94 19.80 20.31
C GLY A 354 -5.19 18.59 19.40
N LEU A 355 -4.80 17.37 19.81
CA LEU A 355 -5.11 16.13 19.09
C LEU A 355 -6.62 15.99 18.81
N GLY A 356 -7.46 16.42 19.75
CA GLY A 356 -8.92 16.38 19.59
C GLY A 356 -9.47 17.21 18.44
N ASN A 357 -8.67 18.13 17.86
CA ASN A 357 -9.07 18.92 16.68
C ASN A 357 -9.00 18.12 15.38
N MET A 358 -8.40 16.93 15.38
CA MET A 358 -8.15 16.09 14.20
C MET A 358 -9.28 15.07 14.00
N GLY A 359 -10.54 15.53 13.98
CA GLY A 359 -11.74 14.68 14.06
C GLY A 359 -11.90 13.62 12.95
N ALA A 360 -11.20 13.75 11.81
CA ALA A 360 -11.22 12.75 10.74
C ALA A 360 -10.28 11.56 10.97
N LEU A 361 -9.46 11.57 12.03
CA LEU A 361 -8.49 10.51 12.31
C LEU A 361 -9.18 9.16 12.49
N GLN A 362 -8.83 8.21 11.63
CA GLN A 362 -9.30 6.83 11.67
C GLN A 362 -8.24 5.86 12.16
N ARG A 363 -6.96 6.18 11.94
CA ARG A 363 -5.84 5.35 12.34
C ARG A 363 -4.72 6.20 12.92
N ILE A 364 -4.36 5.88 14.15
CA ILE A 364 -3.14 6.35 14.79
C ILE A 364 -2.36 5.11 15.24
N SER A 365 -1.09 5.05 14.87
CA SER A 365 -0.21 3.96 15.33
C SER A 365 0.73 4.52 16.41
N HIS A 366 1.29 3.71 17.31
CA HIS A 366 2.38 4.03 18.24
C HIS A 366 2.41 5.40 18.95
N LEU A 367 1.37 5.76 19.69
CA LEU A 367 1.41 6.95 20.57
C LEU A 367 2.12 6.64 21.89
N ASP A 368 3.09 7.45 22.27
CA ASP A 368 3.68 7.44 23.61
C ASP A 368 2.82 8.27 24.56
N ILE A 369 2.22 7.63 25.55
CA ILE A 369 1.37 8.30 26.55
C ILE A 369 2.13 8.75 27.79
N SER A 370 3.39 8.32 27.94
CA SER A 370 4.21 8.44 29.16
C SER A 370 4.80 9.83 29.39
N THR A 371 4.24 10.89 28.78
CA THR A 371 4.79 12.25 28.86
C THR A 371 3.71 13.27 29.16
N GLU A 372 4.05 14.35 29.88
CA GLU A 372 3.10 15.43 30.21
C GLU A 372 2.39 16.05 29.00
N LYS A 373 3.11 16.21 27.87
CA LYS A 373 2.52 16.71 26.63
C LYS A 373 1.47 15.72 26.10
N SER A 374 1.83 14.43 26.08
CA SER A 374 0.94 13.35 25.64
C SER A 374 -0.22 13.14 26.60
N PHE A 375 -0.04 13.32 27.91
CA PHE A 375 -1.07 13.17 28.94
C PHE A 375 -2.29 14.04 28.62
N ARG A 376 -2.06 15.32 28.31
CA ARG A 376 -3.14 16.23 27.87
C ARG A 376 -3.77 15.80 26.55
N ALA A 377 -2.95 15.39 25.57
CA ALA A 377 -3.46 14.90 24.29
C ALA A 377 -4.29 13.61 24.45
N MET A 378 -3.98 12.77 25.45
CA MET A 378 -4.71 11.54 25.74
C MET A 378 -6.10 11.85 26.28
N GLY A 379 -6.28 12.88 27.11
CA GLY A 379 -7.63 13.34 27.52
C GLY A 379 -8.48 13.90 26.38
N GLU A 380 -7.86 14.31 25.27
CA GLU A 380 -8.57 14.78 24.07
C GLU A 380 -8.89 13.66 23.07
N LEU A 381 -8.27 12.48 23.21
CA LEU A 381 -8.39 11.36 22.28
C LEU A 381 -9.85 10.89 22.14
N GLY A 382 -10.64 10.97 23.21
CA GLY A 382 -12.07 10.64 23.22
C GLY A 382 -12.93 11.50 22.28
N LYS A 383 -12.40 12.62 21.77
CA LYS A 383 -13.07 13.46 20.75
C LYS A 383 -12.96 12.87 19.33
N LEU A 384 -12.13 11.87 19.11
CA LEU A 384 -11.86 11.27 17.81
C LEU A 384 -12.84 10.13 17.49
N CYS A 385 -14.12 10.43 17.33
CA CYS A 385 -15.18 9.42 17.17
C CYS A 385 -15.06 8.56 15.90
N GLN A 386 -14.20 8.93 14.94
CA GLN A 386 -13.91 8.15 13.73
C GLN A 386 -12.73 7.17 13.92
N LEU A 387 -12.08 7.18 15.08
CA LEU A 387 -10.88 6.39 15.34
C LEU A 387 -11.23 4.91 15.43
N THR A 388 -10.75 4.12 14.47
CA THR A 388 -10.99 2.67 14.38
C THR A 388 -9.77 1.85 14.77
N ARG A 389 -8.57 2.41 14.64
CA ARG A 389 -7.32 1.72 14.95
C ARG A 389 -6.40 2.59 15.77
N LEU A 390 -6.07 2.11 16.95
CA LEU A 390 -5.24 2.80 17.93
C LEU A 390 -4.15 1.86 18.45
N CYS A 391 -2.93 2.37 18.52
CA CYS A 391 -1.81 1.68 19.16
C CYS A 391 -1.12 2.65 20.10
N VAL A 392 -0.97 2.28 21.37
CA VAL A 392 -0.34 3.10 22.42
C VAL A 392 0.77 2.35 23.13
N ILE A 393 1.74 3.10 23.64
CA ILE A 393 2.81 2.62 24.50
C ILE A 393 2.89 3.49 25.76
N ASN A 394 2.97 2.84 26.91
CA ASN A 394 3.32 3.47 28.18
C ASN A 394 4.66 2.90 28.69
N ARG A 395 5.49 3.76 29.26
CA ARG A 395 6.82 3.45 29.81
C ARG A 395 7.02 4.02 31.21
N LYS A 396 6.00 4.67 31.76
CA LYS A 396 6.03 5.30 33.09
C LYS A 396 4.90 4.76 33.95
N GLU A 397 4.90 5.20 35.21
CA GLU A 397 3.91 4.88 36.24
C GLU A 397 2.44 4.88 35.77
N ALA A 398 1.61 4.11 36.47
CA ALA A 398 0.20 3.86 36.13
C ALA A 398 -0.64 5.13 35.93
N LYS A 399 -0.35 6.24 36.61
CA LYS A 399 -1.07 7.52 36.47
C LYS A 399 -1.17 8.05 35.03
N PHE A 400 -0.26 7.65 34.14
CA PHE A 400 -0.32 8.05 32.73
C PHE A 400 -1.46 7.36 31.96
N TRP A 401 -2.10 6.35 32.54
CA TRP A 401 -3.28 5.69 31.99
C TRP A 401 -4.58 6.50 32.19
N ASP A 402 -4.73 7.29 33.25
CA ASP A 402 -6.04 7.90 33.60
C ASP A 402 -6.70 8.70 32.46
N PRO A 403 -6.03 9.65 31.78
CA PRO A 403 -6.65 10.39 30.68
C PRO A 403 -6.90 9.51 29.46
N PHE A 404 -6.10 8.45 29.30
CA PHE A 404 -6.28 7.49 28.23
C PHE A 404 -7.50 6.60 28.48
N VAL A 405 -7.72 6.14 29.72
CA VAL A 405 -8.91 5.37 30.14
C VAL A 405 -10.19 6.16 29.90
N GLU A 406 -10.23 7.42 30.35
CA GLU A 406 -11.40 8.29 30.14
C GLU A 406 -11.73 8.46 28.65
N SER A 407 -10.71 8.62 27.82
CA SER A 407 -10.87 8.68 26.38
C SER A 407 -11.25 7.35 25.75
N LEU A 408 -10.74 6.23 26.27
CA LEU A 408 -11.05 4.90 25.76
C LEU A 408 -12.53 4.56 25.98
N ASN A 409 -13.09 4.95 27.13
CA ASN A 409 -14.53 4.83 27.43
C ASN A 409 -15.39 5.56 26.37
N LYS A 410 -14.96 6.76 25.94
CA LYS A 410 -15.65 7.55 24.90
C LYS A 410 -15.51 6.95 23.49
N LEU A 411 -14.49 6.15 23.25
CA LEU A 411 -14.20 5.49 21.96
C LEU A 411 -14.77 4.08 21.84
N SER A 412 -15.55 3.64 22.83
CA SER A 412 -16.11 2.29 22.94
C SER A 412 -16.85 1.83 21.67
N ASN A 413 -17.52 2.75 20.98
CA ASN A 413 -18.32 2.46 19.78
C ASN A 413 -17.54 2.56 18.45
N SER A 414 -16.37 3.20 18.43
CA SER A 414 -15.62 3.46 17.19
C SER A 414 -14.43 2.52 16.98
N LEU A 415 -13.78 2.08 18.06
CA LEU A 415 -12.58 1.25 17.96
C LEU A 415 -12.89 -0.15 17.42
N ARG A 416 -12.00 -0.62 16.54
CA ARG A 416 -12.02 -1.97 15.93
C ARG A 416 -10.70 -2.70 16.13
N TYR A 417 -9.61 -1.96 16.33
CA TYR A 417 -8.29 -2.50 16.64
C TYR A 417 -7.66 -1.67 17.75
N LEU A 418 -7.28 -2.33 18.83
CA LEU A 418 -6.53 -1.72 19.92
C LEU A 418 -5.24 -2.51 20.14
N SER A 419 -4.12 -1.82 20.22
CA SER A 419 -2.88 -2.39 20.71
C SER A 419 -2.32 -1.53 21.84
N VAL A 420 -2.02 -2.17 22.96
CA VAL A 420 -1.49 -1.53 24.16
C VAL A 420 -0.19 -2.23 24.52
N VAL A 421 0.85 -1.44 24.73
CA VAL A 421 2.14 -1.93 25.21
C VAL A 421 2.47 -1.20 26.51
N ASP A 422 2.54 -1.93 27.62
CA ASP A 422 3.02 -1.41 28.90
C ASP A 422 4.45 -1.87 29.13
N ARG A 423 5.32 -0.94 29.51
CA ARG A 423 6.73 -1.16 29.83
C ARG A 423 7.13 -0.40 31.09
N SER A 424 6.16 0.00 31.91
CA SER A 424 6.44 0.49 33.24
C SER A 424 7.09 -0.63 34.07
N GLU A 425 7.99 -0.27 34.98
CA GLU A 425 8.71 -1.24 35.83
C GLU A 425 7.82 -1.80 36.97
N ASN A 426 6.54 -1.42 37.02
CA ASN A 426 5.61 -1.81 38.06
C ASN A 426 4.83 -3.08 37.70
N GLU A 427 4.56 -3.92 38.69
CA GLU A 427 3.82 -5.19 38.57
C GLU A 427 2.32 -5.04 38.21
N ALA A 428 1.78 -3.80 38.22
CA ALA A 428 0.39 -3.50 37.87
C ALA A 428 0.19 -3.46 36.34
N GLU A 429 0.47 -4.60 35.69
CA GLU A 429 0.35 -4.78 34.25
C GLU A 429 -1.09 -4.56 33.80
N LEU A 430 -1.36 -3.44 33.12
CA LEU A 430 -2.63 -3.20 32.40
C LEU A 430 -3.92 -3.21 33.27
N GLU A 431 -3.83 -2.99 34.59
CA GLU A 431 -4.99 -2.97 35.52
C GLU A 431 -6.11 -2.01 35.07
N PHE A 432 -5.74 -0.93 34.37
CA PHE A 432 -6.68 0.04 33.80
C PHE A 432 -7.77 -0.60 32.92
N LEU A 433 -7.53 -1.80 32.36
CA LEU A 433 -8.52 -2.53 31.58
C LEU A 433 -9.72 -2.99 32.42
N VAL A 434 -9.52 -3.21 33.72
CA VAL A 434 -10.59 -3.57 34.67
C VAL A 434 -11.45 -2.35 35.00
N ASP A 435 -10.86 -1.15 35.00
CA ASP A 435 -11.52 0.11 35.36
C ASP A 435 -12.31 0.76 34.20
N LEU A 436 -12.43 0.08 33.06
CA LEU A 436 -13.19 0.59 31.92
C LEU A 436 -14.70 0.52 32.15
N GLU A 437 -15.32 1.66 32.40
CA GLU A 437 -16.79 1.81 32.44
C GLU A 437 -17.47 1.36 31.14
N ASN A 438 -16.85 1.62 29.99
CA ASN A 438 -17.38 1.30 28.67
C ASN A 438 -16.33 0.58 27.83
N ALA A 439 -16.38 -0.76 27.86
CA ALA A 439 -15.49 -1.58 27.05
C ALA A 439 -15.70 -1.33 25.54
N PRO A 440 -14.63 -1.34 24.72
CA PRO A 440 -14.78 -1.19 23.27
C PRO A 440 -15.42 -2.42 22.58
N VAL A 441 -16.76 -2.43 22.52
CA VAL A 441 -17.59 -3.59 22.13
C VAL A 441 -17.42 -4.04 20.69
N PHE A 442 -16.91 -3.19 19.80
CA PHE A 442 -16.70 -3.53 18.39
C PHE A 442 -15.26 -3.94 18.06
N LEU A 443 -14.42 -4.22 19.07
CA LEU A 443 -13.06 -4.69 18.84
C LEU A 443 -13.06 -6.01 18.05
N GLN A 444 -12.36 -5.98 16.91
CA GLN A 444 -12.09 -7.15 16.08
C GLN A 444 -10.72 -7.75 16.40
N SER A 445 -9.84 -6.98 17.04
CA SER A 445 -8.51 -7.42 17.43
C SER A 445 -7.97 -6.56 18.56
N LEU A 446 -7.50 -7.23 19.61
CA LEU A 446 -6.83 -6.66 20.76
C LEU A 446 -5.42 -7.26 20.83
N ASN A 447 -4.40 -6.42 21.02
CA ASN A 447 -3.02 -6.86 21.22
C ASN A 447 -2.44 -6.18 22.46
N LEU A 448 -2.15 -6.97 23.49
CA LEU A 448 -1.58 -6.52 24.75
C LEU A 448 -0.14 -7.03 24.83
N GLY A 449 0.79 -6.16 25.20
CA GLY A 449 2.18 -6.52 25.43
C GLY A 449 2.72 -5.90 26.72
N GLY A 450 3.32 -6.74 27.58
CA GLY A 450 3.95 -6.32 28.83
C GLY A 450 5.48 -6.21 28.76
N GLY A 451 6.06 -5.58 29.77
CA GLY A 451 7.49 -5.48 30.01
C GLY A 451 8.02 -6.68 30.79
N GLY A 452 8.24 -7.82 30.13
CA GLY A 452 8.99 -8.92 30.77
C GLY A 452 10.42 -8.47 31.09
N GLY A 453 10.70 -8.24 32.37
CA GLY A 453 12.04 -8.02 32.90
C GLY A 453 12.90 -9.27 32.72
N GLY A 454 13.52 -9.42 31.55
CA GLY A 454 14.51 -10.45 31.28
C GLY A 454 15.93 -9.91 31.43
N GLY A 455 16.38 -9.73 32.68
CA GLY A 455 17.81 -9.74 32.99
C GLY A 455 18.40 -11.11 32.64
N GLY A 456 19.63 -11.13 32.13
CA GLY A 456 20.24 -12.30 31.49
C GLY A 456 20.32 -13.57 32.34
N GLY A 457 20.29 -14.71 31.66
CA GLY A 457 20.58 -16.04 32.20
C GLY A 457 20.13 -17.10 31.21
N GLY A 458 21.08 -17.89 30.69
CA GLY A 458 20.84 -18.88 29.65
C GLY A 458 19.94 -20.05 30.08
N GLY A 459 19.51 -20.83 29.08
CA GLY A 459 18.85 -22.10 29.27
C GLY A 459 17.78 -22.34 28.22
N GLY A 460 18.04 -23.26 27.30
CA GLY A 460 17.10 -23.65 26.25
C GLY A 460 15.92 -24.49 26.76
N GLY A 461 15.03 -24.86 25.84
CA GLY A 461 13.96 -25.82 26.08
C GLY A 461 12.69 -25.40 25.35
N GLY A 462 12.24 -26.23 24.41
CA GLY A 462 11.12 -25.95 23.52
C GLY A 462 9.73 -26.13 24.10
N GLY A 463 8.75 -25.93 23.23
CA GLY A 463 7.31 -26.09 23.44
C GLY A 463 6.52 -25.22 22.49
#